data_AF-A0AA97FCK5-F1
#
_entry.id   AF-A0AA97FCK5-F1
#
_cell.length_a   1.000
_cell.length_b   1.000
_cell.length_c   1.000
_cell.angle_alpha   90.00
_cell.angle_beta   90.00
_cell.angle_gamma   90.00
#
_symmetry.space_group_name_H-M   'P 1'
#
loop_
_entity.id
_entity.type
_entity.pdbx_description
1 polymer ?
#
loop_
_entity_poly.entity_id
_entity_poly.type
_entity_poly.pdbx_seq_one_letter_code
_entity_poly.pdbx_strand_id
1 'polypeptide(L)'
;MIDNKTFIAAGIILAIVIGVVAVFMASGDPDGLESTALVVQGEKTLTGLSPEDGDAEAIGEGTFEYEAPLPDYSMEGAGKGGEIFSLIVGIFVTFALIGGVTWAITSKPSKS
;
A
#
# COMPACT_ATOMS: atom_id res chain seq x y z
N MET A 1 -26.66 -5.85 24.74
CA MET A 1 -25.50 -6.63 24.23
C MET A 1 -25.39 -6.35 22.75
N ILE A 2 -24.22 -5.93 22.26
CA ILE A 2 -24.02 -5.75 20.81
C ILE A 2 -23.81 -7.13 20.20
N ASP A 3 -24.49 -7.40 19.08
CA ASP A 3 -24.34 -8.64 18.36
C ASP A 3 -22.94 -8.76 17.74
N ASN A 4 -22.37 -9.96 17.77
CA ASN A 4 -20.98 -10.19 17.34
C ASN A 4 -20.73 -9.77 15.87
N LYS A 5 -21.73 -9.96 15.00
CA LYS A 5 -21.68 -9.51 13.59
C LYS A 5 -21.56 -7.99 13.47
N THR A 6 -22.33 -7.27 14.28
CA THR A 6 -22.32 -5.80 14.32
C THR A 6 -21.01 -5.27 14.89
N PHE A 7 -20.46 -5.94 15.91
CA PHE A 7 -19.14 -5.60 16.46
C PHE A 7 -18.02 -5.77 15.41
N ILE A 8 -18.00 -6.91 14.71
CA ILE A 8 -17.01 -7.16 13.65
C ILE A 8 -17.17 -6.17 12.50
N ALA A 9 -18.39 -5.92 12.03
CA ALA A 9 -18.65 -4.97 10.96
C ALA A 9 -18.20 -3.54 11.33
N ALA A 10 -18.51 -3.09 12.55
CA ALA A 10 -18.07 -1.79 13.05
C ALA A 10 -16.54 -1.71 13.16
N GLY A 11 -15.89 -2.77 13.63
CA GLY A 11 -14.43 -2.84 13.70
C GLY A 11 -13.75 -2.78 12.32
N ILE A 12 -14.29 -3.47 11.33
CA ILE A 12 -13.77 -3.42 9.94
C ILE A 12 -13.95 -2.02 9.35
N ILE A 13 -15.12 -1.41 9.50
CA ILE A 13 -15.37 -0.05 9.01
C ILE A 13 -14.39 0.93 9.66
N LEU A 14 -14.20 0.85 10.98
CA LEU A 14 -13.27 1.70 11.70
C LEU A 14 -11.83 1.48 11.24
N ALA A 15 -11.41 0.23 11.01
CA ALA A 15 -10.06 -0.08 10.52
C ALA A 15 -9.81 0.49 9.12
N ILE A 16 -10.79 0.41 8.22
CA ILE A 16 -10.70 1.01 6.87
C ILE A 16 -10.59 2.54 6.99
N VAL A 17 -11.45 3.16 7.82
CA VAL A 17 -11.43 4.61 8.03
C VAL A 17 -10.07 5.06 8.58
N ILE A 18 -9.55 4.39 9.61
CA ILE A 18 -8.22 4.68 10.15
C ILE A 18 -7.14 4.48 9.09
N GLY A 19 -7.18 3.39 8.32
CA GLY A 19 -6.20 3.10 7.28
C GLY A 19 -6.15 4.18 6.19
N VAL A 20 -7.29 4.72 5.77
CA VAL A 20 -7.36 5.82 4.80
C VAL A 20 -6.90 7.13 5.44
N VAL A 21 -7.45 7.48 6.61
CA VAL A 21 -7.17 8.76 7.27
C VAL A 21 -5.72 8.86 7.74
N ALA A 22 -5.12 7.77 8.21
CA ALA A 22 -3.75 7.77 8.72
C ALA A 22 -2.73 8.14 7.64
N VAL A 23 -2.94 7.78 6.37
CA VAL A 23 -2.06 8.17 5.26
C VAL A 23 -2.05 9.69 5.10
N PHE A 24 -3.23 10.31 5.05
CA PHE A 24 -3.35 11.76 4.90
C PHE A 24 -2.98 12.54 6.17
N MET A 25 -3.20 11.97 7.37
CA MET A 25 -2.81 12.61 8.63
C MET A 25 -1.31 12.47 8.94
N ALA A 26 -0.65 11.44 8.41
CA ALA A 26 0.81 11.32 8.48
C ALA A 26 1.52 12.24 7.48
N SER A 27 0.79 12.81 6.52
CA SER A 27 1.27 13.79 5.55
C SER A 27 1.48 15.15 6.23
N GLY A 28 2.58 15.30 6.98
CA GLY A 28 3.22 16.60 7.06
C GLY A 28 3.73 17.02 5.67
N ASP A 29 4.20 18.26 5.52
CA ASP A 29 4.88 18.71 4.31
C ASP A 29 6.40 18.65 4.57
N PRO A 30 7.17 17.76 3.91
CA PRO A 30 6.75 16.77 2.93
C PRO A 30 6.24 15.46 3.54
N ASP A 31 5.39 14.75 2.81
CA ASP A 31 4.77 13.48 3.24
C ASP A 31 5.78 12.32 3.28
N GLY A 32 5.35 11.12 3.68
CA GLY A 32 6.26 9.97 3.76
C GLY A 32 6.86 9.55 2.39
N LEU A 33 6.13 9.76 1.30
CA LEU A 33 6.58 9.41 -0.06
C LEU A 33 7.50 10.50 -0.61
N GLU A 34 7.13 11.77 -0.45
CA GLU A 34 7.91 12.95 -0.82
C GLU A 34 9.21 13.02 -0.01
N SER A 35 9.17 12.75 1.29
CA SER A 35 10.37 12.63 2.11
C SER A 35 11.28 11.50 1.64
N THR A 36 10.72 10.38 1.14
CA THR A 36 11.51 9.29 0.57
C THR A 36 12.11 9.71 -0.77
N ALA A 37 11.36 10.45 -1.58
CA ALA A 37 11.84 11.03 -2.83
C ALA A 37 13.04 11.95 -2.60
N LEU A 38 12.96 12.88 -1.64
CA LEU A 38 14.07 13.77 -1.28
C LEU A 38 15.32 13.01 -0.76
N VAL A 39 15.12 11.89 -0.06
CA VAL A 39 16.25 11.03 0.35
C VAL A 39 16.91 10.37 -0.84
N VAL A 40 16.10 9.87 -1.76
CA VAL A 40 16.58 9.21 -2.98
C VAL A 40 17.32 10.22 -3.87
N GLN A 41 16.83 11.44 -4.00
CA GLN A 41 17.50 12.56 -4.70
C GLN A 41 18.83 12.98 -4.05
N GLY A 42 19.09 12.58 -2.81
CA GLY A 42 20.27 13.02 -2.04
C GLY A 42 20.13 14.40 -1.41
N GLU A 43 18.94 15.01 -1.49
CA GLU A 43 18.64 16.31 -0.88
C GLU A 43 18.35 16.20 0.63
N LYS A 44 17.97 15.01 1.08
CA LYS A 44 17.64 14.72 2.48
C LYS A 44 18.36 13.44 2.97
N THR A 45 18.67 13.37 4.26
CA THR A 45 19.13 12.11 4.90
C THR A 45 17.95 11.38 5.54
N LEU A 46 18.05 10.05 5.73
CA LEU A 46 16.95 9.22 6.26
C LEU A 46 16.28 9.76 7.54
N THR A 47 17.03 10.47 8.38
CA THR A 47 16.52 11.09 9.63
C THR A 47 16.70 12.61 9.66
N GLY A 48 17.10 13.22 8.54
CA GLY A 48 17.32 14.65 8.44
C GLY A 48 16.01 15.42 8.33
N LEU A 49 16.08 16.74 8.50
CA LEU A 49 14.98 17.62 8.13
C LEU A 49 14.92 17.76 6.61
N SER A 50 13.73 18.00 6.07
CA SER A 50 13.57 18.30 4.65
C SER A 50 14.10 19.70 4.34
N PRO A 51 14.78 19.90 3.20
CA PRO A 51 15.14 21.25 2.74
C PRO A 51 13.89 22.09 2.48
N GLU A 52 13.96 23.40 2.70
CA GLU A 52 12.82 24.29 2.44
C GLU A 52 12.55 24.49 0.94
N ASP A 53 13.58 24.34 0.10
CA ASP A 53 13.50 24.46 -1.36
C ASP A 53 13.54 23.10 -2.08
N GLY A 54 13.35 21.99 -1.35
CA GLY A 54 13.45 20.64 -1.92
C GLY A 54 12.25 20.30 -2.79
N ASP A 55 12.50 19.76 -3.99
CA ASP A 55 11.45 19.41 -4.95
C ASP A 55 11.29 17.88 -5.05
N ALA A 56 10.37 17.33 -4.25
CA ALA A 56 10.07 15.91 -4.24
C ALA A 56 9.46 15.39 -5.55
N GLU A 57 8.88 16.28 -6.38
CA GLU A 57 8.22 15.94 -7.64
C GLU A 57 9.23 15.83 -8.81
N ALA A 58 10.46 16.30 -8.63
CA ALA A 58 11.53 16.23 -9.64
C ALA A 58 11.90 14.78 -10.05
N ILE A 59 11.51 13.76 -9.28
CA ILE A 59 11.77 12.36 -9.66
C ILE A 59 10.95 11.97 -10.90
N GLY A 60 11.64 11.62 -11.98
CA GLY A 60 11.01 11.22 -13.25
C GLY A 60 10.88 12.36 -14.27
N GLU A 61 11.29 13.58 -13.94
CA GLU A 61 11.37 14.71 -14.90
C GLU A 61 12.72 14.81 -15.63
N GLY A 62 13.59 13.80 -15.47
CA GLY A 62 14.92 13.73 -16.12
C GLY A 62 16.02 14.50 -15.37
N THR A 63 15.71 15.09 -14.22
CA THR A 63 16.68 15.73 -13.30
C THR A 63 17.30 14.73 -12.33
N PHE A 64 16.57 13.67 -11.98
CA PHE A 64 17.00 12.59 -11.10
C PHE A 64 16.49 11.23 -11.62
N GLU A 65 17.41 10.28 -11.87
CA GLU A 65 17.10 8.91 -12.28
C GLU A 65 17.40 7.95 -11.14
N TYR A 66 16.37 7.25 -10.66
CA TYR A 66 16.49 6.17 -9.68
C TYR A 66 15.94 4.89 -10.27
N GLU A 67 16.78 3.87 -10.35
CA GLU A 67 16.37 2.55 -10.79
C GLU A 67 15.86 1.76 -9.58
N ALA A 68 14.54 1.52 -9.54
CA ALA A 68 13.94 0.77 -8.45
C ALA A 68 14.55 -0.64 -8.39
N PRO A 69 14.70 -1.26 -7.19
CA PRO A 69 15.27 -2.61 -7.05
C PRO A 69 14.54 -3.69 -7.86
N LEU A 70 13.29 -3.43 -8.21
CA LEU A 70 12.50 -4.16 -9.18
C LEU A 70 11.99 -3.11 -10.17
N PRO A 71 12.69 -2.80 -11.27
CA PRO A 71 12.24 -1.78 -12.23
C PRO A 71 11.16 -2.34 -13.18
N ASP A 72 11.20 -3.64 -13.45
CA ASP A 72 10.32 -4.35 -14.40
C ASP A 72 9.02 -4.87 -13.75
N TYR A 73 8.53 -4.23 -12.69
CA TYR A 73 7.24 -4.59 -12.05
C TYR A 73 6.03 -3.95 -12.77
N SER A 74 6.30 -3.04 -13.69
CA SER A 74 5.30 -2.43 -14.55
C SER A 74 4.91 -3.39 -15.68
N MET A 75 3.61 -3.48 -15.97
CA MET A 75 3.14 -4.31 -17.09
C MET A 75 3.28 -3.53 -18.39
N GLU A 76 4.07 -4.07 -19.32
CA GLU A 76 4.30 -3.48 -20.63
C GLU A 76 2.97 -3.26 -21.37
N GLY A 77 2.69 -1.99 -21.73
CA GLY A 77 1.47 -1.60 -22.44
C GLY A 77 0.20 -1.39 -21.60
N ALA A 78 0.24 -1.62 -20.28
CA ALA A 78 -0.94 -1.46 -19.41
C ALA A 78 -0.96 -0.11 -18.64
N GLY A 79 0.21 0.53 -18.49
CA GLY A 79 0.40 1.77 -17.73
C GLY A 79 -0.03 1.68 -16.27
N LYS A 80 -0.04 2.83 -15.57
CA LYS A 80 -0.46 2.92 -14.15
C LYS A 80 -1.84 2.29 -13.87
N GLY A 81 -2.78 2.38 -14.81
CA GLY A 81 -4.11 1.78 -14.68
C GLY A 81 -4.07 0.25 -14.59
N GLY A 82 -3.22 -0.39 -15.39
CA GLY A 82 -3.03 -1.84 -15.36
C GLY A 82 -2.36 -2.33 -14.09
N GLU A 83 -1.41 -1.56 -13.54
CA GLU A 83 -0.76 -1.88 -12.26
C GLU A 83 -1.76 -1.87 -11.10
N ILE A 84 -2.57 -0.80 -11.00
CA ILE A 84 -3.61 -0.69 -9.97
C ILE A 84 -4.61 -1.84 -10.11
N PHE A 85 -5.03 -2.15 -11.33
CA PHE A 85 -5.94 -3.26 -11.59
C PHE A 85 -5.34 -4.60 -11.15
N SER A 86 -4.08 -4.84 -11.49
CA SER A 86 -3.37 -6.08 -11.14
C SER A 86 -3.17 -6.24 -9.64
N LEU A 87 -2.90 -5.14 -8.93
CA LEU A 87 -2.83 -5.11 -7.47
C LEU A 87 -4.17 -5.52 -6.84
N ILE A 88 -5.28 -4.91 -7.30
CA ILE A 88 -6.62 -5.22 -6.82
C ILE A 88 -6.95 -6.69 -7.08
N VAL A 89 -6.68 -7.19 -8.29
CA VAL A 89 -6.89 -8.60 -8.64
C VAL A 89 -6.04 -9.53 -7.77
N GLY A 90 -4.77 -9.21 -7.55
CA GLY A 90 -3.86 -9.98 -6.71
C GLY A 90 -4.34 -10.10 -5.26
N ILE A 91 -4.93 -9.04 -4.71
CA ILE A 91 -5.58 -9.07 -3.38
C ILE A 91 -6.72 -10.07 -3.35
N PHE A 92 -7.64 -10.03 -4.33
CA PHE A 92 -8.76 -10.97 -4.39
C PHE A 92 -8.31 -12.42 -4.59
N VAL A 93 -7.31 -12.66 -5.44
CA VAL A 93 -6.72 -13.99 -5.64
C VAL A 93 -6.11 -14.51 -4.35
N THR A 94 -5.39 -13.67 -3.60
CA THR A 94 -4.79 -14.04 -2.31
C THR A 94 -5.86 -14.42 -1.29
N PHE A 95 -6.93 -13.62 -1.17
CA PHE A 95 -8.06 -13.95 -0.30
C PHE A 95 -8.76 -15.25 -0.71
N ALA A 96 -8.93 -15.49 -2.01
CA ALA A 96 -9.51 -16.74 -2.51
C ALA A 96 -8.63 -17.95 -2.20
N LEU A 97 -7.30 -17.82 -2.35
CA LEU A 97 -6.36 -18.90 -2.05
C LEU A 97 -6.32 -19.21 -0.55
N ILE A 98 -6.09 -18.21 0.30
CA ILE A 98 -6.03 -18.40 1.76
C ILE A 98 -7.39 -18.87 2.29
N GLY A 99 -8.47 -18.22 1.87
CA GLY A 99 -9.83 -18.59 2.26
C GLY A 99 -10.21 -19.98 1.79
N GLY A 100 -9.87 -20.33 0.54
CA GLY A 100 -10.12 -21.65 -0.05
C GLY A 100 -9.34 -22.76 0.64
N VAL A 101 -8.04 -22.57 0.91
CA VAL A 101 -7.20 -23.51 1.65
C VAL A 101 -7.72 -23.70 3.08
N THR A 102 -8.03 -22.60 3.77
CA THR A 102 -8.58 -22.64 5.13
C THR A 102 -9.89 -23.40 5.17
N TRP A 103 -10.79 -23.14 4.21
CA TRP A 103 -12.06 -23.85 4.09
C TRP A 103 -11.87 -25.34 3.79
N ALA A 104 -10.97 -25.71 2.88
CA ALA A 104 -10.68 -27.10 2.55
C ALA A 104 -10.11 -27.89 3.74
N ILE A 105 -9.29 -27.27 4.58
CA ILE A 105 -8.74 -27.90 5.79
C ILE A 105 -9.82 -28.07 6.87
N THR A 106 -10.64 -27.05 7.09
CA THR A 106 -11.64 -27.03 8.17
C THR A 106 -12.94 -27.78 7.84
N SER A 107 -13.24 -27.99 6.56
CA SER A 107 -14.44 -28.71 6.10
C SER A 107 -14.37 -30.24 6.24
N LYS A 108 -13.28 -30.81 6.77
CA LYS A 108 -13.21 -32.26 7.07
C LYS A 108 -14.19 -32.61 8.20
N PRO A 109 -15.19 -33.49 7.97
CA PRO A 109 -16.10 -33.90 9.02
C PRO A 109 -15.36 -34.69 10.10
N SER A 110 -15.62 -34.36 11.36
CA SER A 110 -15.23 -35.18 12.51
C SER A 110 -15.78 -36.59 12.29
N LYS A 111 -14.90 -37.58 12.11
CA LYS A 111 -15.30 -38.99 12.21
C LYS A 111 -15.68 -39.23 13.67
N SER A 112 -16.99 -39.21 13.94
CA SER A 112 -17.60 -39.76 15.15
C SER A 112 -17.32 -41.26 15.27
#